data_AF-A0A662U3E2-F1
#
_entry.id   AF-A0A662U3E2-F1
#
_cell.length_a   1.000
_cell.length_b   1.000
_cell.length_c   1.000
_cell.angle_alpha   90.00
_cell.angle_beta   90.00
_cell.angle_gamma   90.00
#
_symmetry.space_group_name_H-M   'P 1'
#
loop_
_entity.id
_entity.type
_entity.pdbx_description
1 polymer ?
#
loop_
_entity_poly.entity_id
_entity_poly.type
_entity_poly.pdbx_seq_one_letter_code
_entity_poly.pdbx_strand_id
1 'polypeptide(L)'
;MISASVYHVSRDWRIEVKHPFYEQSMRLIGFLKKNIAKRIGIITKTVEDQAFAVIQEAVEKELKRRNIDRAKGFRIYSAILNSCETRLNEILAYMLREPVDPERVNENYLKVDEMYEKLAEKAVRLHFERPSEAWQWRVTRRFKRVAREIFRTQRWRENLQLVNLIRNPVKKSDKIILAEAVYLFDLYKRSEQVTKFYLCSTDHHFSPIRFRGGIESRVVTEKIEELFGIICEWPQQIVEALSQFQ
;
A
#
# COMPACT_ATOMS: atom_id res chain seq x y z
N MET A 1 5.53 2.11 6.37
CA MET A 1 6.32 3.20 7.02
C MET A 1 5.44 4.17 7.78
N ILE A 2 4.54 4.88 7.11
CA ILE A 2 3.65 5.89 7.71
C ILE A 2 2.85 5.34 8.89
N SER A 3 2.29 4.15 8.73
CA SER A 3 1.55 3.50 9.81
C SER A 3 2.39 3.21 11.06
N ALA A 4 3.71 3.01 10.92
CA ALA A 4 4.62 2.76 12.05
C ALA A 4 5.04 4.03 12.80
N SER A 5 4.91 5.22 12.21
CA SER A 5 5.23 6.48 12.87
C SER A 5 4.04 7.06 13.64
N VAL A 6 2.81 6.68 13.29
CA VAL A 6 1.58 7.17 13.94
C VAL A 6 1.25 6.32 15.18
N TYR A 7 2.00 6.57 16.26
CA TYR A 7 1.66 6.13 17.61
C TYR A 7 2.07 7.16 18.65
N HIS A 8 1.10 7.69 19.38
CA HIS A 8 1.31 8.59 20.50
C HIS A 8 0.32 8.27 21.61
N VAL A 9 0.84 8.13 22.83
CA VAL A 9 0.02 8.00 24.05
C VAL A 9 0.39 9.14 24.96
N SER A 10 -0.55 10.04 25.22
CA SER A 10 -0.42 11.03 26.28
C SER A 10 -1.27 10.64 27.48
N ARG A 11 -0.60 10.44 28.62
CA ARG A 11 -1.26 10.24 29.91
C ARG A 11 -1.92 11.52 30.41
N ASP A 12 -1.28 12.66 30.19
CA ASP A 12 -1.75 13.99 30.59
C ASP A 12 -3.06 14.37 29.88
N TRP A 13 -3.16 14.03 28.60
CA TRP A 13 -4.34 14.33 27.79
C TRP A 13 -5.32 13.15 27.69
N ARG A 14 -4.98 11.98 28.24
CA ARG A 14 -5.72 10.71 28.10
C ARG A 14 -6.06 10.36 26.64
N ILE A 15 -5.14 10.68 25.72
CA ILE A 15 -5.30 10.44 24.28
C ILE A 15 -4.29 9.39 23.83
N GLU A 16 -4.80 8.33 23.19
CA GLU A 16 -4.01 7.38 22.41
C GLU A 16 -4.37 7.54 20.93
N VAL A 17 -3.38 7.93 20.12
CA VAL A 17 -3.45 7.94 18.66
C VAL A 17 -2.62 6.77 18.18
N LYS A 18 -3.25 5.78 17.55
CA LYS A 18 -2.58 4.60 16.99
C LYS A 18 -3.17 4.27 15.62
N HIS A 19 -2.32 4.18 14.60
CA HIS A 19 -2.77 3.79 13.28
C HIS A 19 -3.17 2.30 13.23
N PRO A 20 -4.22 1.91 12.47
CA PRO A 20 -4.65 0.51 12.39
C PRO A 20 -3.56 -0.47 11.96
N PHE A 21 -2.63 -0.03 11.11
CA PHE A 21 -1.53 -0.87 10.60
C PHE A 21 -0.19 -0.66 11.33
N TYR A 22 -0.20 -0.01 12.50
CA TYR A 22 1.01 0.28 13.26
C TYR A 22 1.83 -0.98 13.56
N GLU A 23 1.22 -2.01 14.13
CA GLU A 23 1.91 -3.25 14.51
C GLU A 23 2.55 -3.95 13.30
N GLN A 24 1.83 -4.02 12.18
CA GLN A 24 2.33 -4.65 10.96
C GLN A 24 3.53 -3.89 10.41
N SER A 25 3.47 -2.56 10.40
CA SER A 25 4.57 -1.73 9.91
C SER A 25 5.78 -1.77 10.85
N MET A 26 5.57 -1.80 12.16
CA MET A 26 6.66 -1.89 13.15
C MET A 26 7.44 -3.20 13.05
N ARG A 27 6.79 -4.32 12.67
CA ARG A 27 7.50 -5.58 12.38
C ARG A 27 8.51 -5.41 11.26
N LEU A 28 8.12 -4.76 10.16
CA LEU A 28 9.02 -4.48 9.04
C LEU A 28 10.16 -3.54 9.45
N ILE A 29 9.85 -2.46 10.16
CA ILE A 29 10.90 -1.54 10.66
C ILE A 29 11.86 -2.27 11.60
N GLY A 30 11.36 -3.12 12.50
CA GLY A 30 12.19 -3.93 13.39
C GLY A 30 13.11 -4.89 12.61
N PHE A 31 12.62 -5.47 11.51
CA PHE A 31 13.43 -6.28 10.60
C PHE A 31 14.52 -5.46 9.90
N LEU A 32 14.17 -4.28 9.36
CA LEU A 32 15.13 -3.38 8.72
C LEU A 32 16.22 -2.93 9.70
N LYS A 33 15.84 -2.55 10.93
CA LYS A 33 16.78 -2.15 11.99
C LYS A 33 17.79 -3.23 12.33
N LYS A 34 17.35 -4.50 12.42
CA LYS A 34 18.23 -5.65 12.66
C LYS A 34 19.20 -5.92 11.50
N ASN A 35 18.84 -5.49 10.29
CA ASN A 35 19.59 -5.74 9.07
C ASN A 35 20.15 -4.45 8.44
N ILE A 36 20.43 -3.42 9.26
CA ILE A 36 20.87 -2.11 8.76
C ILE A 36 22.14 -2.20 7.90
N ALA A 37 23.05 -3.11 8.26
CA ALA A 37 24.29 -3.36 7.52
C ALA A 37 24.06 -3.86 6.09
N LYS A 38 22.91 -4.50 5.82
CA LYS A 38 22.53 -4.99 4.49
C LYS A 38 21.91 -3.91 3.59
N ARG A 39 21.62 -2.71 4.13
CA ARG A 39 21.07 -1.56 3.38
C ARG A 39 19.83 -1.87 2.54
N ILE A 40 18.95 -2.75 3.03
CA ILE A 40 17.81 -3.29 2.29
C ILE A 40 16.56 -2.39 2.28
N GLY A 41 16.56 -1.28 3.03
CA GLY A 41 15.44 -0.33 3.08
C GLY A 41 15.75 0.90 2.24
N ILE A 42 15.02 1.10 1.15
CA ILE A 42 15.21 2.24 0.24
C ILE A 42 14.02 3.20 0.36
N ILE A 43 14.30 4.50 0.26
CA ILE A 43 13.28 5.54 0.27
C ILE A 43 13.61 6.67 -0.70
N THR A 44 12.59 7.31 -1.26
CA THR A 44 12.71 8.51 -2.10
C THR A 44 12.15 9.73 -1.38
N LYS A 45 12.53 10.92 -1.85
CA LYS A 45 12.02 12.19 -1.31
C LYS A 45 10.49 12.29 -1.40
N THR A 46 9.89 11.82 -2.50
CA THR A 46 8.44 11.80 -2.68
C THR A 46 7.74 10.97 -1.60
N VAL A 47 8.26 9.77 -1.30
CA VAL A 47 7.69 8.90 -0.25
C VAL A 47 7.82 9.55 1.14
N GLU A 48 8.92 10.25 1.42
CA GLU A 48 9.09 10.98 2.67
C GLU A 48 8.07 12.11 2.83
N ASP A 49 7.92 12.94 1.80
CA ASP A 49 7.00 14.08 1.85
C ASP A 49 5.55 13.61 1.99
N GLN A 50 5.18 12.53 1.30
CA GLN A 50 3.89 11.87 1.48
C GLN A 50 3.73 11.30 2.90
N ALA A 51 4.79 10.77 3.50
CA ALA A 51 4.73 10.25 4.87
C ALA A 51 4.37 11.33 5.89
N PHE A 52 4.98 12.52 5.78
CA PHE A 52 4.63 13.66 6.64
C PHE A 52 3.18 14.11 6.44
N ALA A 53 2.74 14.26 5.19
CA ALA A 53 1.38 14.68 4.87
C ALA A 53 0.32 13.72 5.45
N VAL A 54 0.54 12.42 5.34
CA VAL A 54 -0.40 11.41 5.84
C VAL A 54 -0.39 11.32 7.37
N ILE A 55 0.76 11.54 8.04
CA ILE A 55 0.78 11.65 9.52
C ILE A 55 -0.12 12.81 9.96
N GLN A 56 0.02 13.97 9.32
CA GLN A 56 -0.79 15.14 9.64
C GLN A 56 -2.29 14.83 9.46
N GLU A 57 -2.67 14.24 8.33
CA GLU A 57 -4.06 13.86 8.06
C GLU A 57 -4.60 12.85 9.09
N ALA A 58 -3.79 11.85 9.47
CA ALA A 58 -4.18 10.84 10.45
C ALA A 58 -4.42 11.44 11.84
N VAL A 59 -3.54 12.35 12.28
CA VAL A 59 -3.70 13.06 13.56
C VAL A 59 -4.93 13.97 13.52
N GLU A 60 -5.12 14.73 12.44
CA GLU A 60 -6.31 15.59 12.29
C GLU A 60 -7.61 14.79 12.34
N LYS A 61 -7.65 13.63 11.66
CA LYS A 61 -8.82 12.75 11.64
C LYS A 61 -9.14 12.19 13.03
N GLU A 62 -8.12 11.78 13.78
CA GLU A 62 -8.31 11.23 15.13
C GLU A 62 -8.76 12.29 16.13
N LEU A 63 -8.24 13.51 16.05
CA LEU A 63 -8.69 14.61 16.91
C LEU A 63 -10.11 15.07 16.57
N LYS A 64 -10.46 15.18 15.28
CA LYS A 64 -11.84 15.47 14.84
C LYS A 64 -12.82 14.43 15.35
N ARG A 65 -12.46 13.14 15.29
CA ARG A 65 -13.29 12.04 15.82
C ARG A 65 -13.60 12.19 17.32
N ARG A 66 -12.71 12.84 18.07
CA ARG A 66 -12.84 13.10 19.51
C ARG A 66 -13.47 14.47 19.83
N ASN A 67 -13.98 15.19 18.83
CA ASN A 67 -14.52 16.55 18.96
C ASN A 67 -13.52 17.56 19.56
N ILE A 68 -12.21 17.33 19.36
CA ILE A 68 -11.18 18.29 19.76
C ILE A 68 -10.92 19.22 18.57
N ASP A 69 -11.36 20.47 18.70
CA ASP A 69 -11.12 21.50 17.70
C ASP A 69 -9.62 21.87 17.65
N ARG A 70 -9.09 22.09 16.45
CA ARG A 70 -7.68 22.44 16.20
C ARG A 70 -7.27 23.71 16.94
N ALA A 71 -8.16 24.69 17.04
CA ALA A 71 -7.89 25.94 17.77
C ALA A 71 -7.80 25.72 19.29
N LYS A 72 -8.69 24.90 19.85
CA LYS A 72 -8.71 24.58 21.29
C LYS A 72 -7.66 23.54 21.68
N GLY A 73 -7.29 22.67 20.75
CA GLY A 73 -6.34 21.57 20.92
C GLY A 73 -4.99 21.82 20.26
N PHE A 74 -4.63 23.05 19.87
CA PHE A 74 -3.39 23.33 19.13
C PHE A 74 -2.16 22.75 19.82
N ARG A 75 -2.05 22.93 21.15
CA ARG A 75 -0.93 22.37 21.93
C ARG A 75 -0.89 20.83 21.87
N ILE A 76 -2.05 20.18 21.96
CA ILE A 76 -2.17 18.72 21.87
C ILE A 76 -1.79 18.26 20.46
N TYR A 77 -2.32 18.94 19.44
CA TYR A 77 -2.02 18.67 18.04
C TYR A 77 -0.53 18.78 17.74
N SER A 78 0.11 19.88 18.12
CA SER A 78 1.55 20.09 17.94
C SER A 78 2.37 19.06 18.72
N ALA A 79 1.99 18.72 19.95
CA ALA A 79 2.71 17.70 20.73
C ALA A 79 2.62 16.31 20.07
N ILE A 80 1.44 15.93 19.57
CA ILE A 80 1.25 14.66 18.88
C ILE A 80 2.03 14.64 17.57
N LEU A 81 1.94 15.69 16.76
CA LEU A 81 2.68 15.77 15.49
C LEU A 81 4.19 15.72 15.72
N ASN A 82 4.74 16.54 16.62
CA ASN A 82 6.17 16.52 16.91
C ASN A 82 6.63 15.13 17.35
N SER A 83 5.83 14.43 18.15
CA SER A 83 6.12 13.05 18.56
C SER A 83 6.10 12.06 17.38
N CYS A 84 5.11 12.16 16.49
CA CYS A 84 5.00 11.31 15.31
C CYS A 84 6.09 11.61 14.28
N GLU A 85 6.45 12.87 14.09
CA GLU A 85 7.53 13.33 13.20
C GLU A 85 8.90 12.89 13.71
N THR A 86 9.16 13.04 15.02
CA THR A 86 10.39 12.54 15.65
C THR A 86 10.54 11.03 15.38
N ARG A 87 9.46 10.27 15.58
CA ARG A 87 9.44 8.84 15.31
C ARG A 87 9.61 8.52 13.82
N LEU A 88 8.99 9.29 12.93
CA LEU A 88 9.20 9.12 11.49
C LEU A 88 10.68 9.33 11.16
N ASN A 89 11.31 10.41 11.63
CA ASN A 89 12.73 10.68 11.40
C ASN A 89 13.63 9.56 11.93
N GLU A 90 13.35 9.01 13.11
CA GLU A 90 14.06 7.83 13.63
C GLU A 90 13.92 6.62 12.71
N ILE A 91 12.73 6.38 12.16
CA ILE A 91 12.48 5.28 11.22
C ILE A 91 13.23 5.51 9.90
N LEU A 92 13.18 6.74 9.39
CA LEU A 92 13.85 7.12 8.15
C LEU A 92 15.36 7.00 8.24
N ALA A 93 15.95 7.22 9.42
CA ALA A 93 17.39 7.04 9.65
C ALA A 93 17.88 5.60 9.43
N TYR A 94 17.00 4.60 9.42
CA TYR A 94 17.34 3.21 9.10
C TYR A 94 17.26 2.90 7.60
N MET A 95 16.87 3.85 6.76
CA MET A 95 16.66 3.68 5.33
C MET A 95 17.70 4.46 4.52
N LEU A 96 17.99 3.96 3.33
CA LEU A 96 18.83 4.61 2.35
C LEU A 96 17.98 5.53 1.48
N ARG A 97 18.24 6.83 1.55
CA ARG A 97 17.62 7.80 0.65
C ARG A 97 18.32 7.75 -0.70
N GLU A 98 17.60 7.32 -1.73
CA GLU A 98 18.11 7.27 -3.10
C GLU A 98 17.63 8.48 -3.91
N PRO A 99 18.53 9.19 -4.62
CA PRO A 99 18.13 10.18 -5.60
C PRO A 99 17.47 9.50 -6.80
N VAL A 100 16.53 10.19 -7.43
CA VAL A 100 15.85 9.73 -8.63
C VAL A 100 16.06 10.72 -9.77
N ASP A 101 16.28 10.21 -10.97
CA ASP A 101 16.39 11.02 -12.18
C ASP A 101 14.98 11.40 -12.67
N PRO A 102 14.59 12.69 -12.63
CA PRO A 102 13.24 13.12 -12.98
C PRO A 102 12.82 12.76 -14.41
N GLU A 103 13.76 12.75 -15.37
CA GLU A 103 13.46 12.45 -16.77
C GLU A 103 13.09 10.99 -16.93
N ARG A 104 13.89 10.10 -16.33
CA ARG A 104 13.63 8.65 -16.31
C ARG A 104 12.37 8.29 -15.55
N VAL A 105 12.12 8.97 -14.43
CA VAL A 105 10.87 8.80 -13.68
C VAL A 105 9.67 9.21 -14.53
N ASN A 106 9.78 10.29 -15.31
CA ASN A 106 8.70 10.72 -16.20
C ASN A 106 8.44 9.71 -17.34
N GLU A 107 9.48 9.11 -17.92
CA GLU A 107 9.33 8.01 -18.89
C GLU A 107 8.57 6.82 -18.30
N ASN A 108 8.92 6.44 -17.06
CA ASN A 108 8.24 5.35 -16.36
C ASN A 108 6.82 5.73 -15.91
N TYR A 109 6.59 7.00 -15.57
CA TYR A 109 5.27 7.51 -15.21
C TYR A 109 4.27 7.29 -16.33
N LEU A 110 4.64 7.55 -17.59
CA LEU A 110 3.75 7.33 -18.73
C LEU A 110 3.33 5.85 -18.86
N LYS A 111 4.26 4.92 -18.64
CA LYS A 111 3.96 3.47 -18.65
C LYS A 111 3.04 3.06 -17.50
N VAL A 112 3.28 3.62 -16.31
CA VAL A 112 2.44 3.39 -15.13
C VAL A 112 1.03 3.96 -15.34
N ASP A 113 0.93 5.13 -15.94
CA ASP A 113 -0.33 5.80 -16.25
C ASP A 113 -1.16 4.95 -17.22
N GLU A 114 -0.55 4.55 -18.34
CA GLU A 114 -1.17 3.68 -19.34
C GLU A 114 -1.61 2.32 -18.74
N MET A 115 -0.80 1.73 -17.85
CA MET A 115 -1.18 0.51 -17.15
C MET A 115 -2.48 0.71 -16.34
N TYR A 116 -2.55 1.77 -15.54
CA TYR A 116 -3.73 2.03 -14.70
C TYR A 116 -4.96 2.38 -15.54
N GLU A 117 -4.81 3.08 -16.66
CA GLU A 117 -5.90 3.33 -17.61
C GLU A 117 -6.46 2.02 -18.18
N LYS A 118 -5.59 1.13 -18.67
CA LYS A 118 -6.01 -0.20 -19.16
C LYS A 118 -6.70 -1.04 -18.08
N LEU A 119 -6.22 -0.97 -16.84
CA LEU A 119 -6.86 -1.64 -15.70
C LEU A 119 -8.24 -1.04 -15.38
N ALA A 120 -8.39 0.28 -15.49
CA ALA A 120 -9.67 0.95 -15.29
C ALA A 120 -10.67 0.57 -16.38
N GLU A 121 -10.26 0.53 -17.65
CA GLU A 121 -11.10 0.03 -18.75
C GLU A 121 -11.54 -1.42 -18.53
N LYS A 122 -10.61 -2.29 -18.11
CA LYS A 122 -10.90 -3.68 -17.77
C LYS A 122 -11.90 -3.77 -16.62
N ALA A 123 -11.74 -2.94 -15.60
CA ALA A 123 -12.65 -2.88 -14.45
C ALA A 123 -14.07 -2.49 -14.89
N VAL A 124 -14.20 -1.49 -15.77
CA VAL A 124 -15.48 -1.04 -16.34
C VAL A 124 -16.16 -2.20 -17.07
N ARG A 125 -15.44 -2.89 -17.97
CA ARG A 125 -15.99 -4.05 -18.71
C ARG A 125 -16.49 -5.14 -17.75
N LEU A 126 -15.67 -5.51 -16.77
CA LEU A 126 -16.04 -6.52 -15.77
C LEU A 126 -17.24 -6.12 -14.90
N HIS A 127 -17.44 -4.83 -14.65
CA HIS A 127 -18.57 -4.33 -13.89
C HIS A 127 -19.90 -4.53 -14.63
N PHE A 128 -19.89 -4.38 -15.96
CA PHE A 128 -21.06 -4.52 -16.81
C PHE A 128 -21.28 -5.96 -17.32
N GLU A 129 -20.24 -6.80 -17.33
CA GLU A 129 -20.34 -8.20 -17.70
C GLU A 129 -21.12 -9.04 -16.68
N ARG A 130 -22.26 -9.60 -17.10
CA ARG A 130 -22.99 -10.59 -16.30
C ARG A 130 -22.10 -11.81 -16.00
N PRO A 131 -22.19 -12.43 -14.81
CA PRO A 131 -21.46 -13.66 -14.51
C PRO A 131 -21.71 -14.70 -15.60
N SER A 132 -20.64 -15.28 -16.17
CA SER A 132 -20.79 -16.24 -17.25
C SER A 132 -21.69 -17.39 -16.81
N GLU A 133 -22.75 -17.65 -17.60
CA GLU A 133 -23.74 -18.69 -17.32
C GLU A 133 -23.11 -20.08 -17.32
N ALA A 134 -21.92 -20.24 -17.89
CA ALA A 134 -21.14 -21.47 -18.04
C ALA A 134 -21.04 -22.31 -16.74
N TRP A 135 -20.83 -21.67 -15.60
CA TRP A 135 -20.70 -22.37 -14.31
C TRP A 135 -22.04 -22.81 -13.71
N GLN A 136 -23.15 -22.18 -14.11
CA GLN A 136 -24.49 -22.50 -13.63
C GLN A 136 -25.03 -23.81 -14.24
N TRP A 137 -24.45 -24.27 -15.35
CA TRP A 137 -24.86 -25.49 -16.05
C TRP A 137 -24.34 -26.77 -15.38
N ARG A 138 -23.24 -26.68 -14.61
CA ARG A 138 -22.64 -27.83 -13.90
C ARG A 138 -23.31 -28.15 -12.56
N VAL A 139 -24.24 -27.30 -12.11
CA VAL A 139 -24.91 -27.43 -10.80
C VAL A 139 -26.34 -27.93 -10.98
N THR A 140 -26.75 -28.91 -10.16
CA THR A 140 -28.13 -29.43 -10.14
C THR A 140 -29.14 -28.30 -9.92
N ARG A 141 -30.33 -28.38 -10.57
CA ARG A 141 -31.36 -27.32 -10.57
C ARG A 141 -31.64 -26.71 -9.19
N ARG A 142 -31.71 -27.55 -8.15
CA ARG A 142 -31.98 -27.14 -6.76
C ARG A 142 -30.94 -26.18 -6.16
N PHE A 143 -29.69 -26.23 -6.60
CA PHE A 143 -28.61 -25.41 -6.05
C PHE A 143 -28.18 -24.26 -6.97
N LYS A 144 -28.80 -24.09 -8.14
CA LYS A 144 -28.41 -23.05 -9.11
C LYS A 144 -28.45 -21.64 -8.52
N ARG A 145 -29.45 -21.33 -7.67
CA ARG A 145 -29.57 -20.02 -7.02
C ARG A 145 -28.41 -19.77 -6.04
N VAL A 146 -28.13 -20.73 -5.18
CA VAL A 146 -27.04 -20.66 -4.18
C VAL A 146 -25.69 -20.58 -4.88
N ALA A 147 -25.45 -21.44 -5.87
CA ALA A 147 -24.21 -21.42 -6.65
C ALA A 147 -23.99 -20.07 -7.35
N ARG A 148 -25.05 -19.50 -7.97
CA ARG A 148 -24.97 -18.17 -8.60
C ARG A 148 -24.54 -17.10 -7.61
N GLU A 149 -25.08 -17.11 -6.39
CA GLU A 149 -24.72 -16.15 -5.35
C GLU A 149 -23.28 -16.33 -4.86
N ILE A 150 -22.85 -17.57 -4.66
CA ILE A 150 -21.46 -17.90 -4.29
C ILE A 150 -20.49 -17.40 -5.37
N PHE A 151 -20.72 -17.77 -6.64
CA PHE A 151 -19.82 -17.38 -7.73
C PHE A 151 -19.81 -15.86 -7.95
N ARG A 152 -20.96 -15.19 -7.81
CA ARG A 152 -21.00 -13.73 -7.88
C ARG A 152 -20.16 -13.10 -6.77
N THR A 153 -20.25 -13.64 -5.56
CA THR A 153 -19.49 -13.15 -4.40
C THR A 153 -18.00 -13.42 -4.56
N GLN A 154 -17.60 -14.61 -5.01
CA GLN A 154 -16.21 -14.96 -5.29
C GLN A 154 -15.62 -14.06 -6.38
N ARG A 155 -16.27 -13.94 -7.54
CA ARG A 155 -15.82 -13.07 -8.63
C ARG A 155 -15.66 -11.62 -8.17
N TRP A 156 -16.61 -11.11 -7.38
CA TRP A 156 -16.51 -9.77 -6.81
C TRP A 156 -15.30 -9.62 -5.88
N ARG A 157 -15.07 -10.60 -4.99
CA ARG A 157 -13.92 -10.60 -4.07
C ARG A 157 -12.59 -10.65 -4.82
N GLU A 158 -12.45 -11.52 -5.81
CA GLU A 158 -11.23 -11.67 -6.63
C GLU A 158 -10.90 -10.40 -7.42
N ASN A 159 -11.92 -9.65 -7.85
CA ASN A 159 -11.76 -8.43 -8.65
C ASN A 159 -11.90 -7.14 -7.83
N LEU A 160 -11.85 -7.20 -6.49
CA LEU A 160 -12.12 -6.04 -5.65
C LEU A 160 -11.13 -4.89 -5.88
N GLN A 161 -9.86 -5.18 -6.16
CA GLN A 161 -8.88 -4.13 -6.50
C GLN A 161 -9.32 -3.32 -7.74
N LEU A 162 -9.84 -4.01 -8.77
CA LEU A 162 -10.37 -3.36 -9.97
C LEU A 162 -11.64 -2.55 -9.67
N VAL A 163 -12.54 -3.09 -8.85
CA VAL A 163 -13.74 -2.37 -8.42
C VAL A 163 -13.37 -1.10 -7.66
N ASN A 164 -12.36 -1.16 -6.80
CA ASN A 164 -11.87 -0.01 -6.06
C ASN A 164 -11.18 1.00 -6.98
N LEU A 165 -10.53 0.57 -8.06
CA LEU A 165 -9.91 1.47 -9.04
C LEU A 165 -10.94 2.41 -9.69
N ILE A 166 -12.16 1.93 -9.95
CA ILE A 166 -13.27 2.75 -10.47
C ILE A 166 -13.75 3.75 -9.41
N ARG A 167 -13.89 3.29 -8.16
CA ARG A 167 -14.45 4.11 -7.06
C ARG A 167 -13.48 5.15 -6.54
N ASN A 168 -12.21 4.77 -6.46
CA ASN A 168 -11.10 5.55 -5.95
C ASN A 168 -9.96 5.47 -6.98
N PRO A 169 -9.97 6.36 -7.99
CA PRO A 169 -8.90 6.38 -8.97
C PRO A 169 -7.55 6.66 -8.30
N VAL A 170 -6.49 6.09 -8.87
CA VAL A 170 -5.12 6.21 -8.36
C VAL A 170 -4.67 7.66 -8.46
N LYS A 171 -4.13 8.21 -7.38
CA LYS A 171 -3.66 9.60 -7.37
C LYS A 171 -2.39 9.73 -8.19
N LYS A 172 -2.12 10.95 -8.66
CA LYS A 172 -0.87 11.27 -9.36
C LYS A 172 0.37 10.95 -8.52
N SER A 173 0.33 11.23 -7.21
CA SER A 173 1.42 10.90 -6.27
C SER A 173 1.74 9.41 -6.23
N ASP A 174 0.72 8.57 -6.24
CA ASP A 174 0.88 7.12 -6.20
C ASP A 174 1.54 6.63 -7.50
N LYS A 175 1.07 7.13 -8.65
CA LYS A 175 1.71 6.84 -9.95
C LYS A 175 3.18 7.25 -9.98
N ILE A 176 3.54 8.41 -9.40
CA ILE A 176 4.93 8.85 -9.27
C ILE A 176 5.73 7.90 -8.38
N ILE A 177 5.21 7.48 -7.22
CA ILE A 177 5.89 6.52 -6.33
C ILE A 177 6.20 5.22 -7.06
N LEU A 178 5.24 4.69 -7.84
CA LEU A 178 5.49 3.49 -8.61
C LEU A 178 6.53 3.73 -9.72
N ALA A 179 6.47 4.86 -10.42
CA ALA A 179 7.45 5.20 -11.45
C ALA A 179 8.88 5.34 -10.90
N GLU A 180 9.02 5.92 -9.71
CA GLU A 180 10.29 5.96 -8.96
C GLU A 180 10.75 4.56 -8.59
N ALA A 181 9.85 3.69 -8.13
CA ALA A 181 10.19 2.30 -7.81
C ALA A 181 10.65 1.51 -9.04
N VAL A 182 10.04 1.74 -10.21
CA VAL A 182 10.47 1.16 -11.50
C VAL A 182 11.88 1.63 -11.85
N TYR A 183 12.14 2.94 -11.73
CA TYR A 183 13.46 3.49 -11.96
C TYR A 183 14.53 2.87 -11.05
N LEU A 184 14.24 2.79 -9.74
CA LEU A 184 15.16 2.19 -8.78
C LEU A 184 15.36 0.70 -9.07
N PHE A 185 14.30 -0.04 -9.38
CA PHE A 185 14.43 -1.45 -9.76
C PHE A 185 15.36 -1.63 -10.96
N ASP A 186 15.18 -0.83 -12.02
CA ASP A 186 16.04 -0.89 -13.21
C ASP A 186 17.49 -0.50 -12.90
N LEU A 187 17.70 0.50 -12.03
CA LEU A 187 19.03 0.92 -11.58
C LEU A 187 19.73 -0.23 -10.84
N TYR A 188 19.08 -0.77 -9.80
CA TYR A 188 19.64 -1.83 -8.98
C TYR A 188 19.79 -3.14 -9.75
N LYS A 189 18.91 -3.46 -10.69
CA LYS A 189 19.05 -4.64 -11.55
C LYS A 189 20.30 -4.58 -12.44
N ARG A 190 20.77 -3.37 -12.78
CA ARG A 190 21.99 -3.16 -13.57
C ARG A 190 23.24 -3.14 -12.71
N SER A 191 23.20 -2.52 -11.53
CA SER A 191 24.35 -2.37 -10.64
C SER A 191 24.55 -3.54 -9.69
N GLU A 192 23.47 -4.22 -9.32
CA GLU A 192 23.42 -5.27 -8.31
C GLU A 192 22.69 -6.51 -8.84
N GLN A 193 22.99 -7.70 -8.30
CA GLN A 193 22.28 -8.93 -8.63
C GLN A 193 20.96 -9.03 -7.85
N VAL A 194 20.08 -8.03 -8.01
CA VAL A 194 18.78 -8.01 -7.33
C VAL A 194 17.88 -9.09 -7.93
N THR A 195 17.51 -10.05 -7.08
CA THR A 195 16.59 -11.14 -7.45
C THR A 195 15.14 -10.79 -7.19
N LYS A 196 14.85 -9.93 -6.18
CA LYS A 196 13.50 -9.52 -5.81
C LYS A 196 13.49 -8.08 -5.33
N PHE A 197 12.51 -7.30 -5.81
CA PHE A 197 12.31 -5.91 -5.41
C PHE A 197 10.89 -5.75 -4.89
N TYR A 198 10.76 -5.21 -3.67
CA TYR A 198 9.48 -5.12 -2.98
C TYR A 198 9.05 -3.66 -2.84
N LEU A 199 7.79 -3.39 -3.15
CA LEU A 199 7.13 -2.14 -2.81
C LEU A 199 6.16 -2.38 -1.65
N CYS A 200 6.52 -1.85 -0.48
CA CYS A 200 5.75 -2.02 0.74
C CYS A 200 4.65 -0.95 0.85
N SER A 201 3.38 -1.36 0.87
CA SER A 201 2.27 -0.44 1.12
C SER A 201 1.17 -1.09 1.95
N THR A 202 0.24 -0.27 2.44
CA THR A 202 -1.06 -0.72 2.97
C THR A 202 -2.20 -0.18 2.11
N ASP A 203 -1.89 0.54 1.03
CA ASP A 203 -2.85 1.04 0.07
C ASP A 203 -3.29 -0.07 -0.88
N HIS A 204 -4.60 -0.20 -1.09
CA HIS A 204 -5.21 -1.12 -2.04
C HIS A 204 -4.72 -0.99 -3.49
N HIS A 205 -4.15 0.15 -3.90
CA HIS A 205 -3.53 0.31 -5.22
C HIS A 205 -2.15 -0.35 -5.33
N PHE A 206 -1.50 -0.61 -4.19
CA PHE A 206 -0.16 -1.19 -4.07
C PHE A 206 -0.13 -2.43 -3.18
N SER A 207 -1.28 -3.02 -2.91
CA SER A 207 -1.36 -4.15 -2.00
C SER A 207 -2.56 -5.03 -2.28
N PRO A 208 -2.38 -6.37 -2.19
CA PRO A 208 -3.49 -7.29 -2.30
C PRO A 208 -4.59 -7.00 -1.27
N ILE A 209 -5.84 -7.22 -1.68
CA ILE A 209 -6.97 -7.20 -0.75
C ILE A 209 -7.25 -8.61 -0.30
N ARG A 210 -7.13 -8.86 1.01
CA ARG A 210 -7.23 -10.20 1.60
C ARG A 210 -8.52 -10.36 2.39
N PHE A 211 -9.19 -11.48 2.19
CA PHE A 211 -10.40 -11.84 2.93
C PHE A 211 -10.15 -13.02 3.86
N ARG A 212 -10.99 -13.12 4.91
CA ARG A 212 -11.06 -14.33 5.73
C ARG A 212 -11.45 -15.51 4.83
N GLY A 213 -10.67 -16.59 4.91
CA GLY A 213 -10.86 -17.78 4.06
C GLY A 213 -9.90 -17.89 2.87
N GLY A 214 -8.83 -17.08 2.82
CA GLY A 214 -7.73 -17.25 1.86
C GLY A 214 -7.98 -16.70 0.46
N ILE A 215 -9.13 -16.08 0.21
CA ILE A 215 -9.39 -15.38 -1.06
C ILE A 215 -8.64 -14.05 -1.04
N GLU A 216 -7.89 -13.79 -2.11
CA GLU A 216 -7.17 -12.53 -2.32
C GLU A 216 -7.55 -11.91 -3.67
N SER A 217 -7.61 -10.57 -3.70
CA SER A 217 -7.63 -9.80 -4.94
C SER A 217 -6.23 -9.26 -5.19
N ARG A 218 -5.57 -9.78 -6.23
CA ARG A 218 -4.20 -9.43 -6.61
C ARG A 218 -4.05 -8.85 -8.01
N VAL A 219 -5.16 -8.67 -8.74
CA VAL A 219 -5.15 -8.32 -10.17
C VAL A 219 -4.30 -7.07 -10.50
N VAL A 220 -4.33 -6.04 -9.65
CA VAL A 220 -3.52 -4.82 -9.85
C VAL A 220 -2.06 -5.10 -9.52
N THR A 221 -1.79 -5.74 -8.39
CA THR A 221 -0.42 -6.03 -7.92
C THR A 221 0.31 -7.05 -8.77
N GLU A 222 -0.40 -8.05 -9.30
CA GLU A 222 0.12 -9.00 -10.30
C GLU A 222 0.46 -8.28 -11.59
N LYS A 223 -0.34 -7.30 -12.01
CA LYS A 223 -0.03 -6.54 -13.22
C LYS A 223 1.20 -5.66 -13.06
N ILE A 224 1.40 -5.09 -11.87
CA ILE A 224 2.62 -4.35 -11.51
C ILE A 224 3.84 -5.29 -11.57
N GLU A 225 3.74 -6.48 -10.97
CA GLU A 225 4.81 -7.47 -10.99
C GLU A 225 5.13 -7.95 -12.42
N GLU A 226 4.10 -8.24 -13.23
CA GLU A 226 4.24 -8.68 -14.61
C GLU A 226 4.95 -7.64 -15.49
N LEU A 227 4.55 -6.37 -15.39
CA LEU A 227 5.08 -5.31 -16.26
C LEU A 227 6.41 -4.73 -15.78
N PHE A 228 6.61 -4.68 -14.46
CA PHE A 228 7.71 -3.92 -13.85
C PHE A 228 8.64 -4.77 -12.99
N GLY A 229 8.31 -6.04 -12.71
CA GLY A 229 9.10 -6.90 -11.84
C GLY A 229 9.06 -6.53 -10.35
N ILE A 230 8.14 -5.65 -9.94
CA ILE A 230 8.03 -5.15 -8.58
C ILE A 230 6.94 -5.92 -7.82
N ILE A 231 7.31 -6.49 -6.68
CA ILE A 231 6.39 -7.23 -5.82
C ILE A 231 5.75 -6.27 -4.82
N CYS A 232 4.46 -5.99 -5.01
CA CYS A 232 3.68 -5.11 -4.14
C CYS A 232 3.01 -5.90 -3.01
N GLU A 233 3.40 -5.65 -1.76
CA GLU A 233 2.89 -6.42 -0.62
C GLU A 233 2.72 -5.63 0.68
N TRP A 234 1.96 -6.24 1.61
CA TRP A 234 1.83 -5.74 2.97
C TRP A 234 3.15 -5.88 3.75
N PRO A 235 3.43 -4.98 4.71
CA PRO A 235 4.66 -5.02 5.50
C PRO A 235 4.95 -6.38 6.13
N GLN A 236 3.91 -7.03 6.68
CA GLN A 236 4.05 -8.34 7.33
C GLN A 236 4.47 -9.43 6.33
N GLN A 237 3.90 -9.43 5.13
CA GLN A 237 4.19 -10.45 4.11
C GLN A 237 5.61 -10.30 3.56
N ILE A 238 6.08 -9.06 3.43
CA ILE A 238 7.47 -8.80 3.07
C ILE A 238 8.41 -9.33 4.15
N VAL A 239 8.12 -9.12 5.44
CA VAL A 239 8.94 -9.68 6.53
C VAL A 239 8.98 -11.21 6.48
N GLU A 240 7.82 -11.86 6.29
CA GLU A 240 7.73 -13.32 6.18
C GLU A 240 8.54 -13.84 4.99
N ALA A 241 8.44 -13.18 3.83
CA ALA A 241 9.22 -13.51 2.64
C ALA A 241 10.73 -13.31 2.85
N LEU A 242 11.15 -12.18 3.43
CA LEU A 242 12.57 -11.86 3.66
C LEU A 242 13.21 -12.77 4.70
N SER A 243 12.43 -13.25 5.68
CA SER A 243 12.93 -14.16 6.72
C SER A 243 13.24 -15.56 6.19
N GLN A 244 12.70 -15.95 5.02
CA GLN A 244 13.01 -17.23 4.37
C GLN A 244 14.37 -17.24 3.66
N PHE A 245 14.99 -16.06 3.46
CA PHE A 245 16.29 -15.90 2.79
C PHE A 245 17.45 -15.67 3.77
N GLN A 246 17.23 -15.87 5.07
CA GLN A 246 18.26 -15.79 6.12
C GLN A 246 18.65 -17.20 6.58
#